data_AF-A0A9X5UHC9-F1
#
_entry.id   AF-A0A9X5UHC9-F1
#
_cell.length_a   1.000
_cell.length_b   1.000
_cell.length_c   1.000
_cell.angle_alpha   90.00
_cell.angle_beta   90.00
_cell.angle_gamma   90.00
#
_symmetry.space_group_name_H-M   'P 1'
#
loop_
_entity.id
_entity.type
_entity.pdbx_description
1 polymer ?
#
loop_
_entity_poly.entity_id
_entity_poly.type
_entity_poly.pdbx_seq_one_letter_code
_entity_poly.pdbx_strand_id
1 'polypeptide(L)'
;MGLRRALGATRGDIRNQFLTEALLLSTLGGIAGLVLGVGVTTCYATLQSWPTVVPPWTMLLALGATLAIGGVAGLYPATRASHLQPTEALTAP
;
A
#
# COMPACT_ATOMS: atom_id res chain seq x y z
N MET A 1 0.79 19.00 4.81
CA MET A 1 -0.41 19.19 3.96
C MET A 1 -0.98 20.60 4.04
N GLY A 2 -1.17 21.18 5.23
CA GLY A 2 -1.61 22.58 5.39
C GLY A 2 -0.70 23.61 4.70
N LEU A 3 0.63 23.47 4.83
CA LEU A 3 1.61 24.32 4.16
C LEU A 3 1.59 24.21 2.61
N ARG A 4 1.43 23.01 2.04
CA ARG A 4 1.37 22.83 0.57
C ARG A 4 0.08 23.37 -0.05
N ARG A 5 -1.07 23.22 0.65
CA ARG A 5 -2.32 23.90 0.24
C ARG A 5 -2.19 25.42 0.35
N ALA A 6 -1.56 25.93 1.41
CA ALA A 6 -1.34 27.37 1.57
C ALA A 6 -0.43 27.97 0.48
N LEU A 7 0.42 27.15 -0.13
CA LEU A 7 1.29 27.52 -1.26
C LEU A 7 0.63 27.32 -2.64
N GLY A 8 -0.65 26.94 -2.71
CA GLY A 8 -1.39 26.82 -3.97
C GLY A 8 -1.38 25.43 -4.64
N ALA A 9 -0.94 24.37 -3.93
CA ALA A 9 -1.02 23.01 -4.47
C ALA A 9 -2.48 22.61 -4.76
N THR A 10 -2.74 22.06 -5.96
CA THR A 10 -4.08 21.70 -6.39
C THR A 10 -4.58 20.44 -5.66
N ARG A 11 -5.90 20.22 -5.65
CA ARG A 11 -6.49 18.99 -5.10
C ARG A 11 -5.94 17.72 -5.79
N GLY A 12 -5.55 17.84 -7.06
CA GLY A 12 -4.94 16.77 -7.84
C GLY A 12 -3.54 16.39 -7.33
N ASP A 13 -2.71 17.37 -6.99
CA ASP A 13 -1.34 17.14 -6.52
C ASP A 13 -1.30 16.35 -5.21
N ILE A 14 -2.20 16.69 -4.27
CA ILE A 14 -2.31 15.99 -2.98
C ILE A 14 -2.82 14.57 -3.18
N ARG A 15 -3.80 14.39 -4.08
CA ARG A 15 -4.31 13.05 -4.42
C ARG A 15 -3.21 12.18 -5.00
N ASN A 16 -2.47 12.69 -5.98
CA ASN A 16 -1.37 11.95 -6.59
C ASN A 16 -0.30 11.60 -5.57
N GLN A 17 0.14 12.54 -4.73
CA GLN A 17 1.15 12.25 -3.70
C GLN A 17 0.72 11.11 -2.77
N PHE A 18 -0.52 11.16 -2.26
CA PHE A 18 -1.05 10.10 -1.40
C PHE A 18 -1.16 8.76 -2.13
N LEU A 19 -1.57 8.78 -3.40
CA LEU A 19 -1.64 7.58 -4.22
C LEU A 19 -0.25 6.95 -4.41
N THR A 20 0.75 7.77 -4.74
CA THR A 20 2.12 7.30 -4.94
C THR A 20 2.68 6.72 -3.66
N GLU A 21 2.44 7.38 -2.52
CA GLU A 21 2.93 6.92 -1.21
C GLU A 21 2.24 5.62 -0.77
N ALA A 22 0.94 5.49 -1.02
CA ALA A 22 0.20 4.25 -0.78
C ALA A 22 0.68 3.11 -1.70
N LEU A 23 0.92 3.38 -2.98
CA LEU A 23 1.45 2.40 -3.93
C LEU A 23 2.87 1.96 -3.54
N LEU A 24 3.74 2.90 -3.15
CA LEU A 24 5.10 2.60 -2.67
C LEU A 24 5.09 1.74 -1.41
N LEU A 25 4.25 2.07 -0.42
CA LEU A 25 4.11 1.26 0.79
C LEU A 25 3.50 -0.11 0.50
N SER A 26 2.53 -0.19 -0.41
CA SER A 26 1.90 -1.44 -0.83
C SER A 26 2.89 -2.36 -1.56
N THR A 27 3.75 -1.83 -2.44
CA THR A 27 4.74 -2.64 -3.15
C THR A 27 5.83 -3.13 -2.19
N LEU A 28 6.32 -2.27 -1.29
CA LEU A 28 7.26 -2.66 -0.26
C LEU A 28 6.69 -3.74 0.67
N GLY A 29 5.44 -3.56 1.12
CA GLY A 29 4.73 -4.56 1.92
C GLY A 29 4.52 -5.88 1.20
N GLY A 30 4.20 -5.84 -0.11
CA GLY A 30 4.05 -7.04 -0.93
C GLY A 30 5.35 -7.81 -1.13
N ILE A 31 6.46 -7.12 -1.38
CA ILE A 31 7.79 -7.74 -1.49
C ILE A 31 8.19 -8.34 -0.14
N ALA A 32 8.05 -7.59 0.95
CA ALA A 32 8.37 -8.08 2.29
C ALA A 32 7.52 -9.30 2.68
N GLY A 33 6.21 -9.26 2.41
CA GLY A 33 5.29 -10.37 2.67
C GLY A 33 5.61 -11.60 1.81
N LEU A 34 6.00 -11.42 0.55
CA LEU A 34 6.43 -12.51 -0.32
C LEU A 34 7.69 -13.20 0.22
N VAL A 35 8.71 -12.41 0.59
CA VAL A 35 9.97 -12.93 1.16
C VAL A 35 9.70 -13.68 2.46
N LEU A 36 8.90 -13.11 3.35
CA LEU A 36 8.53 -13.75 4.61
C LEU A 36 7.70 -15.02 4.39
N GLY A 37 6.71 -14.99 3.50
CA GLY A 37 5.85 -16.14 3.21
C GLY A 37 6.63 -17.31 2.63
N VAL A 38 7.51 -17.05 1.66
CA VAL A 38 8.41 -18.07 1.11
C VAL A 38 9.36 -18.58 2.18
N GLY A 39 9.98 -17.68 2.95
CA GLY A 39 10.93 -18.06 4.01
C GLY A 39 10.31 -18.90 5.12
N VAL A 40 9.09 -18.58 5.56
CA VAL A 40 8.36 -19.38 6.56
C VAL A 40 7.98 -20.74 5.98
N THR A 41 7.49 -20.77 4.74
CA THR A 41 7.10 -22.03 4.08
C THR A 41 8.28 -22.97 3.88
N THR A 42 9.42 -22.44 3.42
CA THR A 42 10.65 -23.22 3.24
C THR A 42 11.21 -23.69 4.58
N CYS A 43 11.29 -22.81 5.59
CA CYS A 43 11.74 -23.18 6.93
C CYS A 43 10.88 -24.31 7.51
N TYR A 44 9.55 -24.18 7.48
CA TYR A 44 8.64 -25.18 8.00
C TYR A 44 8.75 -26.52 7.25
N ALA A 45 8.83 -26.49 5.93
CA ALA A 45 8.99 -27.70 5.12
C ALA A 45 10.34 -28.40 5.39
N THR A 46 11.42 -27.65 5.59
CA THR A 46 12.72 -28.24 5.95
C THR A 46 12.71 -28.91 7.32
N LEU A 47 12.04 -28.32 8.32
CA LEU A 47 11.90 -28.91 9.65
C LEU A 47 11.11 -30.22 9.62
N GLN A 48 10.10 -30.30 8.75
CA GLN A 48 9.23 -31.47 8.61
C GLN A 48 9.74 -32.49 7.58
N SER A 49 10.89 -32.24 6.94
CA SER A 49 11.44 -33.09 5.86
C SER A 49 10.49 -33.24 4.65
N TRP A 50 9.63 -32.24 4.41
CA TRP A 50 8.65 -32.26 3.33
C TRP A 50 9.20 -31.62 2.05
N PRO A 51 8.78 -32.09 0.87
CA PRO A 51 9.13 -31.43 -0.38
C PRO A 51 8.51 -30.02 -0.42
N THR A 52 9.36 -29.00 -0.36
CA THR A 52 8.91 -27.61 -0.45
C THR A 52 8.51 -27.30 -1.90
N VAL A 53 7.22 -27.28 -2.18
CA VAL A 53 6.68 -26.87 -3.49
C VAL A 53 5.87 -25.60 -3.30
N VAL A 54 6.46 -24.46 -3.64
CA VAL A 54 5.76 -23.17 -3.72
C VAL A 54 5.44 -22.90 -5.20
N PRO A 55 4.17 -23.04 -5.62
CA PRO A 55 3.83 -22.86 -7.03
C PRO A 55 4.01 -21.40 -7.48
N PRO A 56 4.50 -21.12 -8.71
CA PRO A 56 4.68 -19.75 -9.19
C PRO A 56 3.39 -18.91 -9.21
N TRP A 57 2.23 -19.55 -9.40
CA TRP A 57 0.93 -18.87 -9.42
C TRP A 57 0.53 -18.30 -8.04
N THR A 58 0.97 -18.90 -6.93
CA THR A 58 0.67 -18.37 -5.59
C THR A 58 1.45 -17.09 -5.32
N MET A 59 2.67 -16.95 -5.85
CA MET A 59 3.44 -15.71 -5.81
C MET A 59 2.73 -14.59 -6.59
N LEU A 60 2.22 -14.90 -7.79
CA LEU A 60 1.44 -13.95 -8.59
C LEU A 60 0.15 -13.52 -7.88
N LEU A 61 -0.57 -14.47 -7.28
CA LEU A 61 -1.76 -14.14 -6.48
C LEU A 61 -1.43 -13.32 -5.24
N ALA A 62 -0.35 -13.64 -4.53
CA ALA A 62 0.06 -12.87 -3.35
C ALA A 62 0.41 -11.42 -3.72
N LEU A 63 1.20 -11.22 -4.78
CA LEU A 63 1.53 -9.89 -5.28
C LEU A 63 0.28 -9.15 -5.78
N GLY A 64 -0.58 -9.82 -6.56
CA GLY A 64 -1.82 -9.25 -7.07
C GLY A 64 -2.79 -8.86 -5.95
N ALA A 65 -2.97 -9.71 -4.94
CA ALA A 65 -3.77 -9.42 -3.76
C ALA A 65 -3.21 -8.23 -2.97
N THR A 66 -1.89 -8.17 -2.78
CA THR A 66 -1.28 -7.07 -2.02
C THR A 66 -1.45 -5.74 -2.76
N LEU A 67 -1.23 -5.72 -4.07
CA LEU A 67 -1.47 -4.53 -4.91
C LEU A 67 -2.94 -4.12 -4.93
N ALA A 68 -3.87 -5.08 -5.00
CA ALA A 68 -5.30 -4.81 -4.97
C ALA A 68 -5.71 -4.21 -3.62
N ILE A 69 -5.30 -4.82 -2.50
CA ILE A 69 -5.63 -4.36 -1.15
C ILE A 69 -4.98 -3.00 -0.88
N GLY A 70 -3.69 -2.84 -1.15
CA GLY A 70 -2.99 -1.57 -0.92
C GLY A 70 -3.45 -0.46 -1.87
N GLY A 71 -3.79 -0.80 -3.11
CA GLY A 71 -4.42 0.12 -4.06
C GLY A 71 -5.78 0.61 -3.56
N VAL A 72 -6.67 -0.29 -3.13
CA VAL A 72 -8.00 0.05 -2.58
C VAL A 72 -7.86 0.85 -1.29
N ALA A 73 -6.99 0.40 -0.37
CA ALA A 73 -6.72 1.07 0.90
C ALA A 73 -6.05 2.44 0.72
N GLY A 74 -5.34 2.68 -0.39
CA GLY A 74 -4.76 3.98 -0.75
C GLY A 74 -5.73 4.89 -1.49
N LEU A 75 -6.56 4.35 -2.39
CA LEU A 75 -7.53 5.12 -3.18
C LEU A 75 -8.61 5.76 -2.29
N TYR A 76 -9.10 5.02 -1.29
CA TYR A 76 -10.16 5.49 -0.39
C TYR A 76 -9.76 6.74 0.44
N PRO A 77 -8.62 6.77 1.16
CA PRO A 77 -8.16 7.96 1.86
C PRO A 77 -7.71 9.06 0.89
N ALA A 78 -7.10 8.73 -0.25
CA ALA A 78 -6.68 9.73 -1.24
C ALA A 78 -7.89 10.50 -1.82
N THR A 79 -8.97 9.79 -2.13
CA THR A 79 -10.21 10.41 -2.58
C THR A 79 -10.84 11.23 -1.46
N ARG A 80 -10.95 10.72 -0.22
CA ARG A 80 -11.41 11.52 0.93
C ARG A 80 -10.58 12.79 1.16
N ALA A 81 -9.25 12.69 1.17
CA ALA A 81 -8.33 13.81 1.41
C ALA A 81 -8.42 14.90 0.33
N SER A 82 -8.69 14.50 -0.92
CA SER A 82 -8.91 15.44 -2.02
C SER A 82 -10.25 16.21 -1.91
N HIS A 83 -11.25 15.65 -1.23
CA HIS A 83 -12.56 16.26 -1.03
C HIS A 83 -12.66 17.10 0.26
N LEU A 84 -11.75 16.93 1.22
CA LEU A 84 -11.69 17.82 2.39
C LEU A 84 -11.50 19.26 1.94
N GLN A 85 -12.47 20.12 2.21
CA GLN A 85 -12.45 21.51 1.77
C GLN A 85 -11.41 22.31 2.59
N PRO A 86 -10.71 23.29 1.98
CA PRO A 86 -9.67 24.08 2.67
C PRO A 86 -10.19 24.89 3.87
N THR A 87 -11.50 25.08 3.99
CA THR A 87 -12.14 25.89 5.02
C THR A 87 -12.16 25.24 6.40
N GLU A 88 -12.20 23.90 6.50
CA GLU A 88 -12.16 23.21 7.80
C GLU A 88 -10.76 23.17 8.43
N ALA A 89 -9.70 23.29 7.63
CA ALA A 89 -8.32 23.28 8.13
C ALA A 89 -7.90 24.59 8.82
N LEU A 90 -8.68 25.66 8.68
CA LEU A 90 -8.43 26.98 9.27
C LEU A 90 -9.28 27.26 10.51
N THR A 91 -10.21 26.37 10.88
CA THR A 91 -11.10 26.54 12.04
C THR A 91 -10.91 25.46 13.11
N ALA A 92 -9.89 24.61 12.97
CA ALA A 92 -9.49 23.72 14.05
C ALA A 92 -8.94 24.59 15.21
N PRO A 93 -9.57 24.56 16.40
CA PRO A 93 -9.15 25.35 17.56
C PRO A 93 -7.79 24.90 18.11
#